data_AF-A0A0U5GWY1-F1
#
_entry.id   AF-A0A0U5GWY1-F1
#
_cell.length_a   1.000
_cell.length_b   1.000
_cell.length_c   1.000
_cell.angle_alpha   90.00
_cell.angle_beta   90.00
_cell.angle_gamma   90.00
#
_symmetry.space_group_name_H-M   'P 1'
#
loop_
_entity.id
_entity.type
_entity.pdbx_description
1 polymer ?
#
loop_
_entity_poly.entity_id
_entity_poly.type
_entity_poly.pdbx_seq_one_letter_code
_entity_poly.pdbx_strand_id
1 'polypeptide(L)'
;MVIDAETPKGKAANACATCRSQKRRSDGRRTGADCNYHWLHEEQQHNYSNGNNPFGPTTTLADFLLFHIPVTSHQQWLPGTFQPLHPCRQNIASRGLDIDHFFVGVLMTTLTEQSDTLDRVVDAYFVTIQSWLPILHERTFRDRVLQLSTNPQAETALLVLTLFLLMGCQTEDRPQTPPPAGYKRWLYQLSSYLFSFLKLVRPPSLQLVQAGLYLTVYELGSSLLEAASMSIGTCARIGYSLRLNVDNPQFLPDTMCIQSEEKRRTWLGVYMLDRLINQVLTENSMPHAVDDPSIQFRLPLEEQEWDQDPECPPNSFYQPSFSTPIDRPLSYFAREIQAIRTLGHVQMLPKLTDPLLFHQQVDHLDTFLIQFMECLFKETPGSWQVLCGANATVLLAATALHRARLGFETLPGSPGSAPQGINERSVFALRSIINMVTDICLRFNALDPALRAICVPLPAVVCIGEAARAALWLRRIGEDACVMAIEPLRETLVYTGKAWGLAEYYVRQLE
;
A
#
# COMPACT_ATOMS: atom_id res chain seq x y z
N MET A 1 66.35 -29.59 30.35
CA MET A 1 65.98 -28.96 29.08
C MET A 1 65.60 -30.07 28.12
N VAL A 2 64.31 -30.39 28.07
CA VAL A 2 63.76 -31.36 27.12
C VAL A 2 62.88 -30.55 26.19
N ILE A 3 63.29 -30.51 24.92
CA ILE A 3 62.64 -29.80 23.83
C ILE A 3 61.58 -30.77 23.30
N ASP A 4 60.30 -30.50 23.58
CA ASP A 4 59.20 -31.20 22.94
C ASP A 4 59.04 -30.68 21.52
N ALA A 5 59.24 -31.57 20.56
CA ALA A 5 59.04 -31.34 19.14
C ALA A 5 57.53 -31.34 18.83
N GLU A 6 57.04 -30.20 18.31
CA GLU A 6 55.69 -30.08 17.75
C GLU A 6 55.50 -31.07 16.59
N THR A 7 54.46 -31.90 16.69
CA THR A 7 53.96 -32.70 15.58
C THR A 7 53.17 -31.80 14.61
N PRO A 8 53.43 -31.87 13.29
CA PRO A 8 52.72 -31.04 12.32
C PRO A 8 51.25 -31.49 12.20
N LYS A 9 50.30 -30.59 12.49
CA LYS A 9 48.86 -30.82 12.27
C LYS A 9 48.59 -31.06 10.77
N GLY A 10 48.37 -32.32 10.41
CA GLY A 10 48.02 -32.75 9.06
C GLY A 10 46.75 -32.08 8.54
N LYS A 11 46.83 -31.51 7.34
CA LYS A 11 45.67 -31.02 6.57
C LYS A 11 44.76 -32.21 6.28
N ALA A 12 43.48 -32.13 6.66
CA ALA A 12 42.49 -33.15 6.35
C ALA A 12 42.26 -33.21 4.82
N ALA A 13 42.81 -34.25 4.18
CA ALA A 13 42.80 -34.40 2.72
C ALA A 13 41.41 -34.68 2.11
N ASN A 14 40.39 -35.00 2.93
CA ASN A 14 39.14 -35.61 2.46
C ASN A 14 37.87 -34.75 2.64
N ALA A 15 37.99 -33.47 3.03
CA ALA A 15 36.82 -32.58 3.08
C ALA A 15 36.53 -31.95 1.70
N CYS A 16 35.26 -31.87 1.27
CA CYS A 16 34.88 -31.18 0.04
C CYS A 16 35.13 -29.66 0.15
N ALA A 17 35.16 -28.95 -0.99
CA ALA A 17 35.46 -27.52 -1.03
C ALA A 17 34.50 -26.71 -0.15
N THR A 18 33.23 -27.08 -0.11
CA THR A 18 32.17 -26.47 0.73
C THR A 18 32.40 -26.70 2.22
N CYS A 19 32.72 -27.92 2.66
CA CYS A 19 33.02 -28.18 4.07
C CYS A 19 34.34 -27.52 4.52
N ARG A 20 35.34 -27.43 3.61
CA ARG A 20 36.59 -26.69 3.87
C ARG A 20 36.35 -25.19 4.00
N SER A 21 35.57 -24.60 3.10
CA SER A 21 35.28 -23.15 3.12
C SER A 21 34.43 -22.75 4.34
N GLN A 22 33.58 -23.66 4.83
CA GLN A 22 32.72 -23.45 5.99
C GLN A 22 33.34 -23.88 7.34
N LYS A 23 34.56 -24.46 7.38
CA LYS A 23 35.18 -25.05 8.58
C LYS A 23 34.26 -26.02 9.34
N ARG A 24 33.40 -26.74 8.62
CA ARG A 24 32.50 -27.74 9.21
C ARG A 24 33.16 -29.12 9.18
N ARG A 25 32.73 -30.00 10.11
CA ARG A 25 33.15 -31.40 10.11
C ARG A 25 32.56 -32.06 8.87
N SER A 26 33.40 -32.54 7.94
CA SER A 26 32.92 -33.30 6.79
C SER A 26 32.65 -34.74 7.23
N ASP A 27 31.54 -35.31 6.78
CA ASP A 27 31.09 -36.64 7.20
C ASP A 27 31.97 -37.77 6.63
N GLY A 28 32.96 -37.42 5.80
CA GLY A 28 34.06 -38.30 5.40
C GLY A 28 33.67 -39.49 4.54
N ARG A 29 32.40 -39.58 4.10
CA ARG A 29 31.96 -40.56 3.11
C ARG A 29 32.60 -40.21 1.77
N ARG A 30 33.12 -41.24 1.10
CA ARG A 30 34.15 -41.19 0.05
C ARG A 30 33.80 -40.27 -1.13
N THR A 31 34.84 -39.66 -1.69
CA THR A 31 34.95 -39.02 -3.01
C THR A 31 33.85 -38.03 -3.41
N GLY A 32 34.08 -36.76 -3.12
CA GLY A 32 33.68 -35.61 -3.96
C GLY A 32 32.18 -35.28 -4.06
N ALA A 33 31.32 -36.24 -4.43
CA ALA A 33 29.94 -36.03 -4.87
C ALA A 33 28.90 -36.30 -3.78
N ASP A 34 29.12 -37.26 -2.87
CA ASP A 34 28.11 -37.68 -1.88
C ASP A 34 28.26 -36.98 -0.51
N CYS A 35 28.45 -35.67 -0.51
CA CYS A 35 28.24 -34.89 0.71
C CYS A 35 26.77 -34.45 0.75
N ASN A 36 26.06 -34.60 1.88
CA ASN A 36 24.69 -34.07 2.03
C ASN A 36 24.59 -32.57 1.69
N TYR A 37 25.72 -31.86 1.70
CA TYR A 37 25.83 -30.45 1.32
C TYR A 37 26.29 -30.22 -0.14
N HIS A 38 26.71 -31.26 -0.87
CA HIS A 38 26.97 -31.21 -2.32
C HIS A 38 25.68 -31.38 -3.14
N TRP A 39 24.67 -32.08 -2.60
CA TRP A 39 23.37 -32.29 -3.26
C TRP A 39 22.71 -30.98 -3.70
N LEU A 40 22.87 -29.91 -2.91
CA LEU A 40 22.38 -28.56 -3.24
C LEU A 40 23.16 -27.84 -4.36
N HIS A 41 24.39 -28.27 -4.66
CA HIS A 41 25.25 -27.64 -5.67
C HIS A 41 25.30 -28.45 -6.98
N GLU A 42 25.08 -29.76 -6.93
CA GLU A 42 25.04 -30.63 -8.13
C GLU A 42 23.74 -30.50 -8.93
N GLU A 43 22.59 -30.22 -8.28
CA GLU A 43 21.36 -29.86 -9.01
C GLU A 43 21.50 -28.54 -9.81
N GLN A 44 22.46 -27.68 -9.47
CA GLN A 44 22.75 -26.45 -10.23
C GLN A 44 23.68 -26.67 -11.43
N GLN A 45 24.42 -27.78 -11.50
CA GLN A 45 25.30 -28.06 -12.65
C GLN A 45 24.71 -29.05 -13.67
N HIS A 46 23.72 -29.86 -13.32
CA HIS A 46 23.09 -30.80 -14.26
C HIS A 46 21.85 -30.28 -15.01
N ASN A 47 21.31 -29.10 -14.66
CA ASN A 47 20.17 -28.52 -15.40
C ASN A 47 20.54 -27.59 -16.57
N TYR A 48 21.82 -27.49 -16.94
CA TYR A 48 22.24 -26.77 -18.15
C TYR A 48 22.32 -27.63 -19.42
N SER A 49 21.88 -28.90 -19.40
CA SER A 49 22.05 -29.79 -20.56
C SER A 49 20.83 -30.54 -21.06
N ASN A 50 19.62 -30.35 -20.53
CA ASN A 50 18.42 -30.95 -21.15
C ASN A 50 17.13 -30.14 -20.92
N GLY A 51 16.60 -29.59 -22.01
CA GLY A 51 15.17 -29.47 -22.31
C GLY A 51 14.23 -28.70 -21.37
N ASN A 52 13.86 -27.47 -21.78
CA ASN A 52 12.55 -26.83 -21.58
C ASN A 52 12.01 -26.59 -20.16
N ASN A 53 12.80 -26.00 -19.25
CA ASN A 53 12.22 -25.14 -18.20
C ASN A 53 13.22 -24.05 -17.76
N PRO A 54 13.00 -22.75 -18.04
CA PRO A 54 13.97 -21.70 -17.71
C PRO A 54 14.01 -21.31 -16.22
N PHE A 55 13.24 -22.00 -15.36
CA PHE A 55 13.23 -21.77 -13.91
C PHE A 55 13.44 -23.10 -13.16
N GLY A 56 14.54 -23.23 -12.43
CA GLY A 56 14.74 -24.28 -11.43
C GLY A 56 15.83 -23.88 -10.41
N PRO A 57 16.08 -24.67 -9.34
CA PRO A 57 15.12 -25.32 -8.45
C PRO A 57 14.57 -24.33 -7.40
N THR A 58 13.60 -24.75 -6.61
CA THR A 58 12.83 -23.96 -5.61
C THR A 58 13.72 -23.31 -4.54
N THR A 59 14.10 -22.04 -4.73
CA THR A 59 14.78 -21.27 -3.68
C THR A 59 13.77 -20.87 -2.60
N THR A 60 13.77 -21.53 -1.45
CA THR A 60 12.85 -21.19 -0.36
C THR A 60 13.35 -20.01 0.46
N LEU A 61 12.45 -19.32 1.19
CA LEU A 61 12.84 -18.30 2.17
C LEU A 61 13.78 -18.85 3.26
N ALA A 62 13.67 -20.15 3.58
CA ALA A 62 14.57 -20.82 4.51
C ALA A 62 15.99 -20.92 3.95
N ASP A 63 16.12 -21.21 2.65
CA ASP A 63 17.43 -21.21 1.97
C ASP A 63 18.05 -19.81 2.01
N PHE A 64 17.27 -18.77 1.74
CA PHE A 64 17.72 -17.37 1.84
C PHE A 64 18.26 -17.02 3.24
N LEU A 65 17.54 -17.36 4.31
CA LEU A 65 17.99 -17.11 5.69
C LEU A 65 19.25 -17.92 6.03
N LEU A 66 19.37 -19.15 5.52
CA LEU A 66 20.56 -19.99 5.68
C LEU A 66 21.80 -19.45 4.95
N PHE A 67 21.61 -18.75 3.83
CA PHE A 67 22.71 -18.13 3.07
C PHE A 67 23.23 -16.82 3.71
N HIS A 68 22.38 -16.08 4.41
CA HIS A 68 22.71 -14.76 4.96
C HIS A 68 22.98 -14.71 6.46
N ILE A 69 22.70 -15.78 7.22
CA ILE A 69 23.11 -15.91 8.61
C ILE A 69 24.48 -16.62 8.66
N PRO A 70 25.57 -15.97 9.15
CA PRO A 70 26.85 -16.65 9.31
C PRO A 70 26.73 -17.73 10.39
N VAL A 71 26.60 -18.99 9.98
CA VAL A 71 26.59 -20.13 10.91
C VAL A 71 28.03 -20.50 11.25
N THR A 72 28.49 -20.14 12.44
CA THR A 72 29.69 -20.75 13.03
C THR A 72 29.34 -22.09 13.66
N SER A 73 30.28 -23.03 13.65
CA SER A 73 30.07 -24.43 14.03
C SER A 73 29.57 -24.67 15.47
N HIS A 74 29.42 -23.62 16.30
CA HIS A 74 28.94 -23.76 17.67
C HIS A 74 27.98 -22.65 18.16
N GLN A 75 27.60 -21.67 17.33
CA GLN A 75 26.64 -20.63 17.73
C GLN A 75 25.77 -20.20 16.54
N GLN A 76 24.45 -20.31 16.71
CA GLN A 76 23.47 -19.70 15.81
C GLN A 76 23.56 -18.18 15.98
N TRP A 77 23.76 -17.45 14.88
CA TRP A 77 23.72 -16.00 14.90
C TRP A 77 22.27 -15.57 15.10
N LEU A 78 21.99 -14.88 16.20
CA LEU A 78 20.73 -14.16 16.41
C LEU A 78 20.93 -12.70 15.98
N PRO A 79 19.94 -12.03 15.37
CA PRO A 79 20.01 -10.59 15.13
C PRO A 79 20.25 -9.85 16.46
N GLY A 80 21.40 -9.17 16.60
CA GLY A 80 21.72 -8.34 17.79
C GLY A 80 23.13 -8.49 18.39
N THR A 81 23.94 -9.46 17.97
CA THR A 81 25.33 -9.59 18.46
C THR A 81 26.32 -8.77 17.63
N PHE A 82 26.72 -7.60 18.13
CA PHE A 82 27.75 -6.75 17.52
C PHE A 82 29.16 -7.32 17.72
N GLN A 83 29.59 -8.25 16.86
CA GLN A 83 31.01 -8.63 16.71
C GLN A 83 31.58 -8.09 15.38
N PRO A 84 32.90 -7.76 15.32
CA PRO A 84 33.49 -7.19 14.12
C PRO A 84 33.49 -8.18 12.95
N LEU A 85 32.78 -7.83 11.86
CA LEU A 85 32.61 -8.64 10.64
C LEU A 85 33.90 -8.81 9.78
N HIS A 86 35.05 -8.36 10.29
CA HIS A 86 36.30 -8.28 9.52
C HIS A 86 36.79 -9.62 8.91
N PRO A 87 36.68 -10.77 9.61
CA PRO A 87 37.07 -12.07 9.03
C PRO A 87 36.05 -12.67 8.05
N CYS A 88 34.82 -12.16 8.00
CA CYS A 88 33.73 -12.71 7.16
C CYS A 88 33.52 -11.95 5.84
N ARG A 89 34.08 -10.73 5.68
CA ARG A 89 33.88 -9.92 4.47
C ARG A 89 34.28 -10.64 3.16
N GLN A 90 35.33 -11.45 3.17
CA GLN A 90 35.79 -12.18 1.97
C GLN A 90 34.85 -13.33 1.56
N ASN A 91 34.15 -13.96 2.51
CA ASN A 91 33.14 -15.00 2.23
C ASN A 91 31.79 -14.40 1.80
N ILE A 92 31.48 -13.18 2.23
CA ILE A 92 30.28 -12.44 1.80
C ILE A 92 30.46 -11.91 0.38
N ALA A 93 31.65 -11.39 0.05
CA ALA A 93 31.95 -10.85 -1.27
C ALA A 93 32.02 -11.90 -2.40
N SER A 94 32.29 -13.16 -2.07
CA SER A 94 32.32 -14.28 -3.04
C SER A 94 30.96 -14.96 -3.23
N ARG A 95 29.94 -14.57 -2.46
CA ARG A 95 28.57 -15.11 -2.47
C ARG A 95 27.55 -14.02 -2.82
N GLY A 96 27.82 -13.24 -3.86
CA GLY A 96 26.85 -12.25 -4.33
C GLY A 96 25.58 -12.96 -4.74
N LEU A 97 24.52 -12.84 -3.94
CA LEU A 97 23.18 -13.24 -4.38
C LEU A 97 22.80 -12.33 -5.53
N ASP A 98 22.43 -12.93 -6.65
CA ASP A 98 21.73 -12.18 -7.69
C ASP A 98 20.32 -11.87 -7.17
N ILE A 99 20.19 -10.67 -6.57
CA ILE A 99 18.96 -10.21 -5.93
C ILE A 99 17.81 -10.21 -6.95
N ASP A 100 18.09 -9.87 -8.21
CA ASP A 100 17.06 -9.77 -9.24
C ASP A 100 16.53 -11.14 -9.62
N HIS A 101 17.40 -12.11 -9.86
CA HIS A 101 16.99 -13.49 -10.14
C HIS A 101 16.30 -14.14 -8.94
N PHE A 102 16.75 -13.85 -7.71
CA PHE A 102 16.09 -14.36 -6.51
C PHE A 102 14.64 -13.89 -6.39
N PHE A 103 14.40 -12.58 -6.53
CA PHE A 103 13.04 -12.02 -6.43
C PHE A 103 12.13 -12.52 -7.56
N VAL A 104 12.63 -12.59 -8.79
CA VAL A 104 11.87 -13.16 -9.92
C VAL A 104 11.58 -14.65 -9.67
N GLY A 105 12.55 -15.42 -9.18
CA GLY A 105 12.36 -16.83 -8.84
C GLY A 105 11.28 -17.04 -7.76
N VAL A 106 11.28 -16.22 -6.71
CA VAL A 106 10.24 -16.25 -5.67
C VAL A 106 8.87 -15.90 -6.27
N LEU A 107 8.78 -14.86 -7.11
CA LEU A 107 7.54 -14.50 -7.78
C LEU A 107 6.99 -15.64 -8.64
N MET A 108 7.82 -16.22 -9.52
CA MET A 108 7.39 -17.27 -10.43
C MET A 108 6.99 -18.55 -9.67
N THR A 109 7.71 -18.90 -8.60
CA THR A 109 7.35 -20.02 -7.73
C THR A 109 6.00 -19.77 -7.06
N THR A 110 5.80 -18.58 -6.49
CA THR A 110 4.55 -18.19 -5.81
C THR A 110 3.35 -18.25 -6.76
N LEU A 111 3.50 -17.78 -8.01
CA LEU A 111 2.45 -17.85 -9.02
C LEU A 111 2.16 -19.29 -9.45
N THR A 112 3.20 -20.09 -9.66
CA THR A 112 3.08 -21.50 -10.07
C THR A 112 2.36 -22.33 -8.99
N GLU A 113 2.71 -22.14 -7.72
CA GLU A 113 2.06 -22.80 -6.57
C GLU A 113 0.57 -22.49 -6.48
N GLN A 114 0.15 -21.33 -6.98
CA GLN A 114 -1.25 -20.88 -6.99
C GLN A 114 -1.96 -21.10 -8.33
N SER A 115 -1.31 -21.73 -9.30
CA SER A 115 -1.84 -21.92 -10.66
C SER A 115 -2.27 -20.60 -11.34
N ASP A 116 -1.54 -19.52 -11.05
CA ASP A 116 -1.76 -18.19 -11.64
C ASP A 116 -0.62 -17.78 -12.59
N THR A 117 -0.88 -16.77 -13.41
CA THR A 117 0.08 -16.24 -14.38
C THR A 117 0.30 -14.75 -14.19
N LEU A 118 1.46 -14.24 -14.65
CA LEU A 118 1.75 -12.81 -14.63
C LEU A 118 0.65 -12.00 -15.31
N ASP A 119 0.23 -12.42 -16.51
CA ASP A 119 -0.79 -11.71 -17.29
C ASP A 119 -2.11 -11.60 -16.53
N ARG A 120 -2.58 -12.69 -15.89
CA ARG A 120 -3.81 -12.67 -15.09
C ARG A 120 -3.74 -11.69 -13.93
N VAL A 121 -2.61 -11.63 -13.23
CA VAL A 121 -2.43 -10.69 -12.11
C VAL A 121 -2.45 -9.25 -12.60
N VAL A 122 -1.75 -8.97 -13.70
CA VAL A 122 -1.67 -7.64 -14.29
C VAL A 122 -3.03 -7.20 -14.85
N ASP A 123 -3.72 -8.07 -15.57
CA ASP A 123 -5.06 -7.79 -16.12
C ASP A 123 -6.07 -7.53 -15.00
N ALA A 124 -6.06 -8.37 -13.98
CA ALA A 124 -6.96 -8.21 -12.84
C ALA A 124 -6.70 -6.87 -12.13
N TYR A 125 -5.43 -6.46 -11.96
CA TYR A 125 -5.08 -5.16 -11.38
C TYR A 125 -5.66 -3.98 -12.18
N PHE A 126 -5.49 -3.98 -13.52
CA PHE A 126 -5.96 -2.88 -14.37
C PHE A 126 -7.49 -2.79 -14.44
N VAL A 127 -8.20 -3.89 -14.18
CA VAL A 127 -9.66 -3.91 -14.09
C VAL A 127 -10.17 -3.45 -12.72
N THR A 128 -9.43 -3.68 -11.63
CA THR A 128 -9.91 -3.41 -10.26
C THR A 128 -9.28 -2.18 -9.62
N ILE A 129 -8.01 -2.25 -9.19
CA ILE A 129 -7.35 -1.25 -8.35
C ILE A 129 -6.99 0.01 -9.14
N GLN A 130 -6.63 -0.12 -10.42
CA GLN A 130 -6.29 1.03 -11.28
C GLN A 130 -7.43 2.07 -11.31
N SER A 131 -8.68 1.65 -11.19
CA SER A 131 -9.84 2.56 -11.26
C SER A 131 -9.83 3.68 -10.20
N TRP A 132 -9.19 3.46 -9.04
CA TRP A 132 -9.14 4.43 -7.94
C TRP A 132 -7.74 4.73 -7.40
N LEU A 133 -6.76 3.87 -7.68
CA LEU A 133 -5.35 4.14 -7.40
C LEU A 133 -4.49 3.95 -8.67
N PRO A 134 -4.66 4.78 -9.70
CA PRO A 134 -3.96 4.65 -10.97
C PRO A 134 -2.53 5.20 -10.87
N ILE A 135 -1.61 4.48 -10.23
CA ILE A 135 -0.21 4.90 -10.07
C ILE A 135 0.76 4.22 -11.04
N LEU A 136 0.27 3.24 -11.82
CA LEU A 136 1.03 2.53 -12.84
C LEU A 136 0.49 2.90 -14.23
N HIS A 137 1.39 3.23 -15.13
CA HIS A 137 1.05 3.40 -16.54
C HIS A 137 1.02 2.03 -17.22
N GLU A 138 -0.08 1.69 -17.89
CA GLU A 138 -0.35 0.32 -18.33
C GLU A 138 0.69 -0.22 -19.29
N ARG A 139 0.94 0.50 -20.38
CA ARG A 139 1.87 0.07 -21.44
C ARG A 139 3.27 -0.19 -20.90
N THR A 140 3.82 0.78 -20.16
CA THR A 140 5.19 0.70 -19.63
C THR A 140 5.31 -0.33 -18.52
N PHE A 141 4.26 -0.55 -17.73
CA PHE A 141 4.27 -1.60 -16.72
C PHE A 141 4.23 -3.00 -17.35
N ARG A 142 3.37 -3.22 -18.35
CA ARG A 142 3.34 -4.48 -19.10
C ARG A 142 4.68 -4.79 -19.76
N ASP A 143 5.32 -3.80 -20.37
CA ASP A 143 6.67 -3.94 -20.94
C ASP A 143 7.70 -4.38 -19.89
N ARG A 144 7.66 -3.78 -18.68
CA ARG A 144 8.55 -4.16 -17.57
C ARG A 144 8.30 -5.59 -17.09
N VAL A 145 7.03 -6.02 -17.03
CA VAL A 145 6.66 -7.38 -16.63
C VAL A 145 7.14 -8.41 -17.66
N LEU A 146 6.97 -8.14 -18.96
CA LEU A 146 7.46 -9.00 -20.04
C LEU A 146 8.99 -9.19 -19.99
N GLN A 147 9.70 -8.11 -19.65
CA GLN A 147 11.15 -8.11 -19.53
C GLN A 147 11.67 -8.93 -18.35
N LEU A 148 10.86 -9.31 -17.36
CA LEU A 148 11.33 -10.11 -16.21
C LEU A 148 11.97 -11.45 -16.60
N SER A 149 11.59 -12.01 -17.76
CA SER A 149 12.13 -13.26 -18.29
C SER A 149 13.54 -13.13 -18.86
N THR A 150 13.91 -11.95 -19.37
CA THR A 150 15.19 -11.71 -20.07
C THR A 150 16.10 -10.76 -19.31
N ASN A 151 15.53 -9.86 -18.50
CA ASN A 151 16.20 -8.88 -17.66
C ASN A 151 15.50 -8.83 -16.28
N PRO A 152 15.83 -9.77 -15.37
CA PRO A 152 15.26 -9.81 -14.03
C PRO A 152 15.42 -8.49 -13.29
N GLN A 153 14.36 -8.05 -12.61
CA GLN A 153 14.37 -6.83 -11.79
C GLN A 153 13.63 -7.10 -10.47
N ALA A 154 14.33 -7.00 -9.35
CA ALA A 154 13.77 -7.30 -8.04
C ALA A 154 12.62 -6.37 -7.65
N GLU A 155 12.73 -5.08 -7.95
CA GLU A 155 11.70 -4.08 -7.62
C GLU A 155 10.40 -4.34 -8.40
N THR A 156 10.51 -4.68 -9.69
CA THR A 156 9.36 -5.03 -10.53
C THR A 156 8.73 -6.36 -10.06
N ALA A 157 9.55 -7.35 -9.70
CA ALA A 157 9.05 -8.62 -9.18
C ALA A 157 8.32 -8.45 -7.84
N LEU A 158 8.86 -7.64 -6.92
CA LEU A 158 8.20 -7.29 -5.66
C LEU A 158 6.90 -6.54 -5.89
N LEU A 159 6.89 -5.58 -6.84
CA LEU A 159 5.68 -4.87 -7.22
C LEU A 159 4.57 -5.84 -7.66
N VAL A 160 4.87 -6.75 -8.60
CA VAL A 160 3.91 -7.77 -9.05
C VAL A 160 3.47 -8.68 -7.88
N LEU A 161 4.38 -9.05 -6.97
CA LEU A 161 4.03 -9.85 -5.79
C LEU A 161 3.04 -9.12 -4.87
N THR A 162 3.20 -7.81 -4.68
CA THR A 162 2.26 -6.99 -3.90
C THR A 162 0.91 -6.82 -4.60
N LEU A 163 0.89 -6.72 -5.93
CA LEU A 163 -0.35 -6.77 -6.71
C LEU A 163 -1.04 -8.12 -6.58
N PHE A 164 -0.27 -9.21 -6.65
CA PHE A 164 -0.80 -10.57 -6.47
C PHE A 164 -1.43 -10.75 -5.08
N LEU A 165 -0.79 -10.21 -4.04
CA LEU A 165 -1.33 -10.20 -2.69
C LEU A 165 -2.68 -9.47 -2.59
N LEU A 166 -2.85 -8.35 -3.31
CA LEU A 166 -4.12 -7.62 -3.39
C LEU A 166 -5.18 -8.41 -4.19
N MET A 167 -4.81 -8.95 -5.35
CA MET A 167 -5.72 -9.62 -6.27
C MET A 167 -6.17 -11.01 -5.82
N GLY A 168 -5.35 -11.74 -5.06
CA GLY A 168 -5.66 -13.07 -4.53
C GLY A 168 -6.89 -13.13 -3.60
N CYS A 169 -7.57 -11.99 -3.39
CA CYS A 169 -8.81 -11.86 -2.64
C CYS A 169 -10.05 -11.63 -3.53
N GLN A 170 -9.92 -11.47 -4.86
CA GLN A 170 -10.97 -10.84 -5.67
C GLN A 170 -11.48 -11.67 -6.86
N THR A 171 -10.87 -12.81 -7.20
CA THR A 171 -11.29 -13.60 -8.36
C THR A 171 -12.15 -14.80 -7.96
N GLU A 172 -13.46 -14.69 -8.17
CA GLU A 172 -14.43 -15.80 -8.03
C GLU A 172 -14.19 -16.92 -9.07
N ASP A 173 -13.46 -16.64 -10.15
CA ASP A 173 -13.14 -17.58 -11.25
C ASP A 173 -11.95 -18.51 -10.98
N ARG A 174 -11.40 -18.52 -9.75
CA ARG A 174 -10.29 -19.42 -9.41
C ARG A 174 -10.81 -20.88 -9.34
N PRO A 175 -10.08 -21.88 -9.89
CA PRO A 175 -10.46 -23.28 -9.75
C PRO A 175 -10.74 -23.63 -8.27
N GLN A 176 -11.79 -24.42 -8.07
CA GLN A 176 -12.59 -24.66 -6.84
C GLN A 176 -11.84 -25.11 -5.57
N THR A 177 -10.51 -25.10 -5.55
CA THR A 177 -9.72 -25.30 -4.34
C THR A 177 -9.50 -23.96 -3.64
N PRO A 178 -10.14 -23.71 -2.49
CA PRO A 178 -9.83 -22.53 -1.70
C PRO A 178 -8.34 -22.54 -1.35
N PRO A 179 -7.63 -21.40 -1.41
CA PRO A 179 -6.24 -21.34 -1.01
C PRO A 179 -6.09 -21.87 0.42
N PRO A 180 -4.98 -22.56 0.75
CA PRO A 180 -4.77 -23.12 2.08
C PRO A 180 -4.98 -22.07 3.16
N ALA A 181 -5.63 -22.47 4.28
CA ALA A 181 -5.81 -21.58 5.42
C ALA A 181 -4.45 -20.99 5.85
N GLY A 182 -4.37 -19.66 5.88
CA GLY A 182 -3.12 -18.96 6.23
C GLY A 182 -2.20 -18.61 5.05
N TYR A 183 -2.48 -19.04 3.82
CA TYR A 183 -1.66 -18.68 2.64
C TYR A 183 -1.57 -17.16 2.44
N LYS A 184 -2.71 -16.45 2.52
CA LYS A 184 -2.77 -14.98 2.43
C LYS A 184 -1.86 -14.30 3.47
N ARG A 185 -1.84 -14.85 4.70
CA ARG A 185 -0.96 -14.36 5.78
C ARG A 185 0.51 -14.62 5.47
N TRP A 186 0.84 -15.80 4.94
CA TRP A 186 2.19 -16.13 4.51
C TRP A 186 2.67 -15.21 3.38
N LEU A 187 1.84 -14.99 2.34
CA LEU A 187 2.18 -14.12 1.22
C LEU A 187 2.38 -12.68 1.67
N TYR A 188 1.55 -12.19 2.58
CA TYR A 188 1.76 -10.89 3.23
C TYR A 188 3.12 -10.83 3.94
N GLN A 189 3.41 -11.80 4.81
CA GLN A 189 4.69 -11.85 5.54
C GLN A 189 5.90 -11.91 4.61
N LEU A 190 5.80 -12.68 3.52
CA LEU A 190 6.82 -12.77 2.49
C LEU A 190 7.01 -11.41 1.79
N SER A 191 5.94 -10.78 1.33
CA SER A 191 5.99 -9.46 0.68
C SER A 191 6.56 -8.38 1.60
N SER A 192 6.14 -8.32 2.87
CA SER A 192 6.67 -7.37 3.86
C SER A 192 8.15 -7.62 4.16
N TYR A 193 8.56 -8.88 4.22
CA TYR A 193 9.97 -9.24 4.37
C TYR A 193 10.81 -8.80 3.18
N LEU A 194 10.38 -9.13 1.96
CA LEU A 194 11.06 -8.78 0.72
C LEU A 194 11.13 -7.27 0.52
N PHE A 195 10.06 -6.53 0.82
CA PHE A 195 10.05 -5.07 0.82
C PHE A 195 11.09 -4.49 1.79
N SER A 196 11.12 -5.01 3.02
CA SER A 196 12.08 -4.56 4.04
C SER A 196 13.52 -4.88 3.65
N PHE A 197 13.76 -6.07 3.08
CA PHE A 197 15.07 -6.49 2.60
C PHE A 197 15.52 -5.65 1.40
N LEU A 198 14.67 -5.47 0.39
CA LEU A 198 15.03 -4.74 -0.82
C LEU A 198 15.37 -3.28 -0.49
N LYS A 199 14.59 -2.64 0.40
CA LYS A 199 14.88 -1.31 0.93
C LYS A 199 16.24 -1.20 1.62
N LEU A 200 16.72 -2.28 2.25
CA LEU A 200 18.02 -2.30 2.92
C LEU A 200 19.19 -2.42 1.94
N VAL A 201 19.02 -3.18 0.85
CA VAL A 201 20.12 -3.56 -0.04
C VAL A 201 20.15 -2.81 -1.38
N ARG A 202 19.05 -2.14 -1.76
CA ARG A 202 18.95 -1.35 -2.99
C ARG A 202 18.80 0.15 -2.70
N PRO A 203 19.27 1.02 -3.60
CA PRO A 203 18.94 2.43 -3.54
C PRO A 203 17.42 2.66 -3.71
N PRO A 204 16.90 3.80 -3.21
CA PRO A 204 15.53 4.22 -3.48
C PRO A 204 15.17 4.18 -4.98
N SER A 205 13.98 3.69 -5.30
CA SER A 205 13.43 3.66 -6.67
C SER A 205 11.92 3.91 -6.66
N LEU A 206 11.37 4.31 -7.80
CA LEU A 206 9.92 4.56 -7.93
C LEU A 206 9.12 3.27 -7.69
N GLN A 207 9.59 2.16 -8.25
CA GLN A 207 8.97 0.84 -8.12
C GLN A 207 8.96 0.35 -6.67
N LEU A 208 9.99 0.68 -5.89
CA LEU A 208 10.00 0.36 -4.46
C LEU A 208 8.93 1.15 -3.70
N VAL A 209 8.71 2.43 -4.04
CA VAL A 209 7.59 3.22 -3.48
C VAL A 209 6.25 2.63 -3.90
N GLN A 210 6.08 2.31 -5.18
CA GLN A 210 4.84 1.72 -5.72
C GLN A 210 4.52 0.37 -5.03
N ALA A 211 5.50 -0.52 -4.88
CA ALA A 211 5.31 -1.80 -4.19
C ALA A 211 4.95 -1.61 -2.71
N GLY A 212 5.64 -0.69 -2.03
CA GLY A 212 5.32 -0.33 -0.65
C GLY A 212 3.91 0.28 -0.51
N LEU A 213 3.46 1.04 -1.51
CA LEU A 213 2.12 1.62 -1.53
C LEU A 213 1.05 0.54 -1.64
N TYR A 214 1.20 -0.43 -2.55
CA TYR A 214 0.27 -1.56 -2.65
C TYR A 214 0.29 -2.49 -1.44
N LEU A 215 1.46 -2.69 -0.82
CA LEU A 215 1.55 -3.37 0.47
C LEU A 215 0.75 -2.60 1.54
N THR A 216 0.86 -1.28 1.56
CA THR A 216 0.10 -0.41 2.47
C THR A 216 -1.41 -0.49 2.22
N VAL A 217 -1.84 -0.53 0.96
CA VAL A 217 -3.25 -0.75 0.58
C VAL A 217 -3.76 -2.06 1.16
N TYR A 218 -2.98 -3.14 1.04
CA TYR A 218 -3.32 -4.43 1.60
C TYR A 218 -3.45 -4.36 3.13
N GLU A 219 -2.50 -3.70 3.80
CA GLU A 219 -2.48 -3.57 5.26
C GLU A 219 -3.69 -2.77 5.76
N LEU A 220 -3.96 -1.60 5.18
CA LEU A 220 -5.15 -0.81 5.50
C LEU A 220 -6.43 -1.60 5.23
N GLY A 221 -6.54 -2.17 4.03
CA GLY A 221 -7.68 -2.96 3.60
C GLY A 221 -7.90 -4.24 4.41
N SER A 222 -6.88 -4.75 5.09
CA SER A 222 -6.96 -5.90 6.00
C SER A 222 -7.04 -5.51 7.48
N SER A 223 -7.26 -4.21 7.80
CA SER A 223 -7.30 -3.66 9.16
C SER A 223 -6.00 -3.80 9.97
N LEU A 224 -4.84 -3.96 9.31
CA LEU A 224 -3.52 -3.97 9.93
C LEU A 224 -3.01 -2.52 10.10
N LEU A 225 -3.72 -1.71 10.88
CA LEU A 225 -3.58 -0.24 10.90
C LEU A 225 -2.18 0.26 11.31
N GLU A 226 -1.56 -0.36 12.33
CA GLU A 226 -0.21 0.01 12.75
C GLU A 226 0.84 -0.31 11.68
N ALA A 227 0.70 -1.46 11.01
CA ALA A 227 1.58 -1.85 9.91
C ALA A 227 1.42 -0.87 8.74
N ALA A 228 0.17 -0.55 8.36
CA ALA A 228 -0.13 0.43 7.32
C ALA A 228 0.51 1.79 7.62
N SER A 229 0.42 2.27 8.88
CA SER A 229 1.05 3.52 9.33
C SER A 229 2.58 3.50 9.18
N MET A 230 3.23 2.40 9.54
CA MET A 230 4.68 2.25 9.39
C MET A 230 5.13 2.12 7.91
N SER A 231 4.35 1.40 7.11
CA SER A 231 4.60 1.21 5.68
C SER A 231 4.43 2.51 4.90
N ILE A 232 3.36 3.29 5.17
CA ILE A 232 3.15 4.58 4.50
C ILE A 232 4.24 5.59 4.89
N GLY A 233 4.65 5.61 6.17
CA GLY A 233 5.76 6.44 6.62
C GLY A 233 7.08 6.07 5.94
N THR A 234 7.31 4.78 5.67
CA THR A 234 8.45 4.31 4.89
C THR A 234 8.36 4.79 3.44
N CYS A 235 7.19 4.63 2.79
CA CYS A 235 6.97 5.08 1.42
C CYS A 235 7.19 6.59 1.27
N ALA A 236 6.70 7.38 2.22
CA ALA A 236 6.93 8.82 2.28
C ALA A 236 8.42 9.15 2.31
N ARG A 237 9.20 8.53 3.20
CA ARG A 237 10.66 8.78 3.30
C ARG A 237 11.42 8.41 2.02
N ILE A 238 11.08 7.29 1.39
CA ILE A 238 11.66 6.90 0.10
C ILE A 238 11.25 7.92 -0.97
N GLY A 239 9.98 8.33 -1.03
CA GLY A 239 9.48 9.34 -1.97
C GLY A 239 10.15 10.71 -1.82
N TYR A 240 10.38 11.18 -0.58
CA TYR A 240 11.15 12.39 -0.32
C TYR A 240 12.61 12.27 -0.80
N SER A 241 13.25 11.12 -0.58
CA SER A 241 14.62 10.89 -1.05
C SER A 241 14.73 10.94 -2.59
N LEU A 242 13.66 10.57 -3.28
CA LEU A 242 13.50 10.64 -4.73
C LEU A 242 12.98 12.00 -5.23
N ARG A 243 12.69 12.94 -4.32
CA ARG A 243 12.06 14.24 -4.59
C ARG A 243 10.73 14.16 -5.33
N LEU A 244 9.93 13.10 -5.07
CA LEU A 244 8.60 12.96 -5.67
C LEU A 244 7.62 14.06 -5.20
N ASN A 245 7.92 14.68 -4.05
CA ASN A 245 7.19 15.81 -3.49
C ASN A 245 7.38 17.13 -4.23
N VAL A 246 8.30 17.19 -5.20
CA VAL A 246 8.59 18.38 -5.98
C VAL A 246 8.15 18.13 -7.41
N ASP A 247 7.19 18.94 -7.88
CA ASP A 247 6.72 18.93 -9.26
C ASP A 247 7.15 20.23 -9.94
N ASN A 248 8.19 20.16 -10.79
CA ASN A 248 8.71 21.33 -11.51
C ASN A 248 8.63 21.12 -13.03
N PRO A 249 7.73 21.83 -13.73
CA PRO A 249 7.55 21.68 -15.17
C PRO A 249 8.74 22.20 -15.99
N GLN A 250 9.54 23.13 -15.46
CA GLN A 250 10.59 23.83 -16.22
C GLN A 250 11.83 22.96 -16.52
N PHE A 251 11.91 21.76 -15.96
CA PHE A 251 13.08 20.87 -16.07
C PHE A 251 12.77 19.53 -16.75
N LEU A 252 11.61 19.38 -17.38
CA LEU A 252 11.17 18.10 -17.93
C LEU A 252 11.16 18.10 -19.47
N PRO A 253 11.93 17.24 -20.13
CA PRO A 253 11.78 16.95 -21.56
C PRO A 253 10.43 16.31 -21.87
N ASP A 254 9.89 16.55 -23.06
CA ASP A 254 8.62 16.01 -23.56
C ASP A 254 8.55 14.46 -23.46
N THR A 255 9.67 13.78 -23.72
CA THR A 255 9.82 12.32 -23.60
C THR A 255 9.71 11.77 -22.17
N MET A 256 9.72 12.63 -21.15
CA MET A 256 9.55 12.25 -19.75
C MET A 256 8.13 12.45 -19.24
N CYS A 257 7.14 12.78 -20.10
CA CYS A 257 5.76 13.05 -19.69
C CYS A 257 5.15 11.86 -18.92
N ILE A 258 5.21 10.65 -19.48
CA ILE A 258 4.68 9.42 -18.87
C ILE A 258 5.36 9.14 -17.51
N GLN A 259 6.69 9.19 -17.47
CA GLN A 259 7.45 8.92 -16.24
C GLN A 259 7.21 9.99 -15.16
N SER A 260 7.08 11.24 -15.57
CA SER A 260 6.78 12.36 -14.67
C SER A 260 5.38 12.25 -14.08
N GLU A 261 4.41 11.84 -14.91
CA GLU A 261 3.05 11.58 -14.47
C GLU A 261 2.99 10.36 -13.54
N GLU A 262 3.70 9.27 -13.85
CA GLU A 262 3.79 8.08 -12.99
C GLU A 262 4.39 8.44 -11.61
N LYS A 263 5.43 9.28 -11.57
CA LYS A 263 6.01 9.83 -10.33
C LYS A 263 5.01 10.68 -9.54
N ARG A 264 4.29 11.58 -10.22
CA ARG A 264 3.27 12.45 -9.62
C ARG A 264 2.14 11.62 -9.02
N ARG A 265 1.57 10.70 -9.80
CA ARG A 265 0.49 9.80 -9.37
C ARG A 265 0.94 8.94 -8.18
N THR A 266 2.17 8.41 -8.21
CA THR A 266 2.73 7.67 -7.08
C THR A 266 2.82 8.53 -5.81
N TRP A 267 3.34 9.76 -5.91
CA TRP A 267 3.42 10.66 -4.76
C TRP A 267 2.04 11.02 -4.19
N LEU A 268 1.09 11.31 -5.07
CA LEU A 268 -0.29 11.61 -4.69
C LEU A 268 -1.01 10.38 -4.09
N GLY A 269 -0.65 9.18 -4.53
CA GLY A 269 -1.07 7.93 -3.89
C GLY A 269 -0.54 7.79 -2.45
N VAL A 270 0.74 8.12 -2.23
CA VAL A 270 1.32 8.18 -0.85
C VAL A 270 0.56 9.22 -0.02
N TYR A 271 0.33 10.41 -0.58
CA TYR A 271 -0.42 11.48 0.08
C TYR A 271 -1.82 11.02 0.49
N MET A 272 -2.55 10.35 -0.42
CA MET A 272 -3.90 9.83 -0.18
C MET A 272 -3.94 8.79 0.93
N LEU A 273 -3.13 7.73 0.86
CA LEU A 273 -3.15 6.67 1.87
C LEU A 273 -2.74 7.19 3.25
N ASP A 274 -1.81 8.15 3.33
CA ASP A 274 -1.44 8.79 4.59
C ASP A 274 -2.66 9.41 5.29
N ARG A 275 -3.50 10.18 4.59
CA ARG A 275 -4.71 10.80 5.18
C ARG A 275 -5.76 9.76 5.54
N LEU A 276 -5.95 8.73 4.72
CA LEU A 276 -6.91 7.67 4.99
C LEU A 276 -6.52 6.84 6.22
N ILE A 277 -5.24 6.49 6.36
CA ILE A 277 -4.73 5.76 7.53
C ILE A 277 -4.93 6.60 8.81
N ASN A 278 -4.60 7.89 8.76
CA ASN A 278 -4.80 8.79 9.90
C ASN A 278 -6.28 8.99 10.25
N GLN A 279 -7.19 8.81 9.30
CA GLN A 279 -8.63 8.86 9.56
C GLN A 279 -9.13 7.63 10.34
N VAL A 280 -8.63 6.45 10.00
CA VAL A 280 -9.05 5.18 10.64
C VAL A 280 -8.34 4.96 11.98
N LEU A 281 -7.04 5.26 12.05
CA LEU A 281 -6.21 5.07 13.24
C LEU A 281 -6.38 6.22 14.24
N THR A 282 -7.52 6.24 14.94
CA THR A 282 -7.86 7.34 15.86
C THR A 282 -7.17 7.28 17.24
N GLU A 283 -6.66 6.11 17.65
CA GLU A 283 -6.14 5.88 19.01
C GLU A 283 -4.69 6.36 19.21
N ASN A 284 -3.92 6.42 18.12
CA ASN A 284 -2.54 6.91 18.11
C ASN A 284 -2.46 8.08 17.14
N SER A 285 -2.52 9.31 17.65
CA SER A 285 -2.39 10.55 16.86
C SER A 285 -0.98 10.70 16.28
N MET A 286 -0.66 9.87 15.30
CA MET A 286 0.55 9.98 14.52
C MET A 286 0.46 11.24 13.65
N PRO A 287 1.58 11.97 13.45
CA PRO A 287 1.59 13.04 12.46
C PRO A 287 1.45 12.45 11.05
N HIS A 288 0.88 13.22 10.13
CA HIS A 288 0.93 12.91 8.70
C HIS A 288 2.38 12.65 8.28
N ALA A 289 2.61 11.55 7.58
CA ALA A 289 3.94 11.20 7.06
C ALA A 289 4.39 12.14 5.94
N VAL A 290 3.43 12.79 5.26
CA VAL A 290 3.66 13.68 4.13
C VAL A 290 3.10 15.07 4.42
N ASP A 291 3.85 16.10 4.08
CA ASP A 291 3.41 17.51 4.15
C ASP A 291 2.29 17.82 3.14
N ASP A 292 1.57 18.91 3.35
CA ASP A 292 0.59 19.37 2.36
C ASP A 292 1.31 19.88 1.09
N PRO A 293 1.00 19.35 -0.12
CA PRO A 293 1.62 19.81 -1.36
C PRO A 293 1.41 21.31 -1.59
N SER A 294 2.33 21.94 -2.31
CA SER A 294 2.14 23.32 -2.77
C SER A 294 0.83 23.47 -3.55
N ILE A 295 0.19 24.64 -3.49
CA ILE A 295 -1.01 24.94 -4.29
C ILE A 295 -0.74 24.82 -5.81
N GLN A 296 0.53 24.98 -6.21
CA GLN A 296 0.98 24.88 -7.60
C GLN A 296 1.40 23.46 -8.01
N PHE A 297 1.38 22.50 -7.08
CA PHE A 297 1.67 21.11 -7.42
C PHE A 297 0.57 20.62 -8.38
N ARG A 298 0.97 20.06 -9.54
CA ARG A 298 -0.01 19.65 -10.55
C ARG A 298 -0.78 18.42 -10.10
N LEU A 299 -2.05 18.38 -10.46
CA LEU A 299 -2.92 17.23 -10.28
C LEU A 299 -2.70 16.22 -11.42
N PRO A 300 -3.09 14.95 -11.24
CA PRO A 300 -3.03 13.93 -12.28
C PRO A 300 -3.79 14.37 -13.54
N LEU A 301 -3.26 14.00 -14.70
CA LEU A 301 -3.89 14.18 -16.00
C LEU A 301 -5.09 13.25 -16.17
N GLU A 302 -5.91 13.44 -17.21
CA GLU A 302 -6.90 12.45 -17.61
C GLU A 302 -6.22 11.18 -18.15
N GLU A 303 -6.84 10.02 -17.95
CA GLU A 303 -6.29 8.73 -18.39
C GLU A 303 -6.01 8.72 -19.90
N GLN A 304 -6.92 9.26 -20.73
CA GLN A 304 -6.71 9.34 -22.18
C GLN A 304 -5.56 10.26 -22.58
N GLU A 305 -5.23 11.26 -21.77
CA GLU A 305 -4.09 12.15 -22.00
C GLU A 305 -2.79 11.49 -21.57
N TRP A 306 -2.82 10.66 -20.52
CA TRP A 306 -1.66 9.91 -20.06
C TRP A 306 -1.21 8.83 -21.05
N ASP A 307 -2.15 8.20 -21.73
CA ASP A 307 -1.91 7.13 -22.71
C ASP A 307 -1.49 7.62 -24.11
N GLN A 308 -1.54 8.94 -24.36
CA GLN A 308 -1.13 9.53 -25.64
C GLN A 308 0.38 9.47 -25.85
N ASP A 309 0.79 9.32 -27.12
CA ASP A 309 2.20 9.18 -27.46
C ASP A 309 3.01 10.45 -27.13
N PRO A 310 4.27 10.29 -26.67
CA PRO A 310 5.13 11.38 -26.22
C PRO A 310 5.53 12.38 -27.33
N GLU A 311 5.11 12.16 -28.58
CA GLU A 311 5.29 13.10 -29.70
C GLU A 311 4.32 14.30 -29.64
N CYS A 312 3.30 14.26 -28.77
CA CYS A 312 2.44 15.40 -28.49
C CYS A 312 3.14 16.37 -27.52
N PRO A 313 3.35 17.65 -27.88
CA PRO A 313 4.04 18.60 -27.01
C PRO A 313 3.24 18.83 -25.72
N PRO A 314 3.88 18.79 -24.54
CA PRO A 314 3.23 18.90 -23.23
C PRO A 314 2.57 20.26 -22.97
N ASN A 315 2.88 21.27 -23.79
CA ASN A 315 2.27 22.60 -23.77
C ASN A 315 0.89 22.66 -24.46
N SER A 316 0.38 21.55 -25.01
CA SER A 316 -0.95 21.52 -25.64
C SER A 316 -2.09 21.23 -24.65
N PHE A 317 -1.77 20.69 -23.46
CA PHE A 317 -2.78 20.28 -22.47
C PHE A 317 -2.90 21.26 -21.31
N TYR A 318 -4.12 21.39 -20.80
CA TYR A 318 -4.36 22.07 -19.54
C TYR A 318 -3.78 21.24 -18.40
N GLN A 319 -2.89 21.82 -17.61
CA GLN A 319 -2.28 21.14 -16.47
C GLN A 319 -2.98 21.59 -15.18
N PRO A 320 -3.92 20.79 -14.64
CA PRO A 320 -4.58 21.14 -13.40
C PRO A 320 -3.60 21.13 -12.23
N SER A 321 -3.94 21.87 -11.19
CA SER A 321 -3.21 21.97 -9.92
C SER A 321 -4.21 22.17 -8.79
N PHE A 322 -3.74 22.23 -7.54
CA PHE A 322 -4.64 22.51 -6.42
C PHE A 322 -5.26 23.92 -6.44
N SER A 323 -4.74 24.87 -7.22
CA SER A 323 -5.40 26.17 -7.47
C SER A 323 -6.52 26.09 -8.51
N THR A 324 -6.74 24.94 -9.13
CA THR A 324 -7.80 24.74 -10.12
C THR A 324 -9.17 24.85 -9.44
N PRO A 325 -10.08 25.71 -9.94
CA PRO A 325 -11.42 25.87 -9.39
C PRO A 325 -12.20 24.55 -9.32
N ILE A 326 -13.03 24.39 -8.27
CA ILE A 326 -13.82 23.17 -8.05
C ILE A 326 -14.95 22.97 -9.06
N ASP A 327 -15.36 24.01 -9.80
CA ASP A 327 -16.38 23.94 -10.85
C ASP A 327 -15.83 23.44 -12.20
N ARG A 328 -14.51 23.36 -12.34
CA ARG A 328 -13.87 22.80 -13.53
C ARG A 328 -13.79 21.26 -13.42
N PRO A 329 -14.42 20.50 -14.33
CA PRO A 329 -14.32 19.04 -14.33
C PRO A 329 -12.86 18.57 -14.43
N LEU A 330 -12.52 17.50 -13.71
CA LEU A 330 -11.19 16.88 -13.68
C LEU A 330 -11.31 15.36 -13.67
N SER A 331 -10.20 14.67 -13.91
CA SER A 331 -10.11 13.21 -13.84
C SER A 331 -10.51 12.65 -12.47
N TYR A 332 -10.86 11.37 -12.44
CA TYR A 332 -11.26 10.67 -11.21
C TYR A 332 -10.24 10.86 -10.10
N PHE A 333 -8.98 10.55 -10.40
CA PHE A 333 -7.91 10.62 -9.41
C PHE A 333 -7.58 12.06 -9.02
N ALA A 334 -7.67 13.02 -9.95
CA ALA A 334 -7.48 14.43 -9.61
C ALA A 334 -8.53 14.95 -8.63
N ARG A 335 -9.82 14.62 -8.85
CA ARG A 335 -10.91 14.99 -7.92
C ARG A 335 -10.75 14.33 -6.56
N GLU A 336 -10.37 13.06 -6.54
CA GLU A 336 -10.13 12.34 -5.30
C GLU A 336 -8.99 12.97 -4.49
N ILE A 337 -7.88 13.34 -5.14
CA ILE A 337 -6.77 14.02 -4.49
C ILE A 337 -7.15 15.40 -3.96
N GLN A 338 -8.00 16.16 -4.66
CA GLN A 338 -8.54 17.42 -4.13
C GLN A 338 -9.39 17.16 -2.87
N ALA A 339 -10.25 16.15 -2.86
CA ALA A 339 -11.06 15.80 -1.69
C ALA A 339 -10.20 15.34 -0.51
N ILE A 340 -9.16 14.54 -0.77
CA ILE A 340 -8.18 14.09 0.23
C ILE A 340 -7.45 15.28 0.85
N ARG A 341 -7.13 16.31 0.07
CA ARG A 341 -6.51 17.52 0.61
C ARG A 341 -7.40 18.22 1.62
N THR A 342 -8.69 18.34 1.32
CA THR A 342 -9.67 18.90 2.25
C THR A 342 -9.80 18.04 3.52
N LEU A 343 -9.81 16.71 3.40
CA LEU A 343 -9.75 15.80 4.55
C LEU A 343 -8.50 16.08 5.40
N GLY A 344 -7.33 16.23 4.76
CA GLY A 344 -6.08 16.57 5.43
C GLY A 344 -6.16 17.89 6.21
N HIS A 345 -6.83 18.92 5.68
CA HIS A 345 -7.05 20.18 6.39
C HIS A 345 -7.97 20.01 7.60
N VAL A 346 -9.04 19.23 7.47
CA VAL A 346 -9.93 18.87 8.60
C VAL A 346 -9.16 18.13 9.70
N GLN A 347 -8.28 17.19 9.34
CA GLN A 347 -7.44 16.43 10.27
C GLN A 347 -6.42 17.30 11.04
N MET A 348 -6.14 18.52 10.57
CA MET A 348 -5.27 19.46 11.27
C MET A 348 -6.01 20.30 12.31
N LEU A 349 -7.34 20.36 12.27
CA LEU A 349 -8.14 21.16 13.22
C LEU A 349 -7.90 20.82 14.70
N PRO A 350 -7.82 19.53 15.11
CA PRO A 350 -7.57 19.19 16.51
C PRO A 350 -6.22 19.67 17.05
N LYS A 351 -5.28 20.07 16.16
CA LYS A 351 -3.98 20.62 16.54
C LYS A 351 -4.03 22.12 16.85
N LEU A 352 -5.14 22.79 16.54
CA LEU A 352 -5.34 24.21 16.84
C LEU A 352 -5.68 24.40 18.32
N THR A 353 -4.89 25.22 19.00
CA THR A 353 -5.11 25.56 20.42
C THR A 353 -5.93 26.82 20.61
N ASP A 354 -5.93 27.73 19.63
CA ASP A 354 -6.72 28.96 19.64
C ASP A 354 -8.18 28.70 19.24
N PRO A 355 -9.15 28.89 20.15
CA PRO A 355 -10.57 28.67 19.85
C PRO A 355 -11.10 29.54 18.71
N LEU A 356 -10.67 30.80 18.59
CA LEU A 356 -11.15 31.70 17.54
C LEU A 356 -10.68 31.22 16.17
N LEU A 357 -9.40 30.86 16.06
CA LEU A 357 -8.83 30.30 14.85
C LEU A 357 -9.49 28.95 14.51
N PHE A 358 -9.72 28.09 15.51
CA PHE A 358 -10.43 26.82 15.31
C PHE A 358 -11.81 27.03 14.69
N HIS A 359 -12.65 27.87 15.29
CA HIS A 359 -14.00 28.13 14.77
C HIS A 359 -13.98 28.78 13.38
N GLN A 360 -13.06 29.72 13.13
CA GLN A 360 -12.91 30.34 11.82
C GLN A 360 -12.53 29.31 10.74
N GLN A 361 -11.58 28.42 11.04
CA GLN A 361 -11.16 27.35 10.11
C GLN A 361 -12.28 26.35 9.87
N VAL A 362 -13.05 26.00 10.91
CA VAL A 362 -14.20 25.12 10.77
C VAL A 362 -15.27 25.72 9.85
N ASP A 363 -15.67 26.97 10.08
CA ASP A 363 -16.71 27.61 9.26
C ASP A 363 -16.25 27.81 7.80
N HIS A 364 -14.94 28.05 7.57
CA HIS A 364 -14.35 28.09 6.23
C HIS A 364 -14.42 26.73 5.53
N LEU A 365 -13.99 25.66 6.22
CA LEU A 365 -13.99 24.31 5.67
C LEU A 365 -15.41 23.78 5.45
N ASP A 366 -16.36 24.11 6.32
CA ASP A 366 -17.77 23.73 6.19
C ASP A 366 -18.38 24.33 4.91
N THR A 367 -18.18 25.64 4.72
CA THR A 367 -18.63 26.34 3.51
C THR A 367 -18.01 25.72 2.24
N PHE A 368 -16.71 25.43 2.28
CA PHE A 368 -16.02 24.82 1.15
C PHE A 368 -16.52 23.40 0.85
N LEU A 369 -16.71 22.56 1.88
CA LEU A 369 -17.19 21.19 1.72
C LEU A 369 -18.60 21.14 1.14
N ILE A 370 -19.50 22.03 1.56
CA ILE A 370 -20.85 22.13 0.99
C ILE A 370 -20.77 22.45 -0.50
N GLN A 371 -20.00 23.48 -0.88
CA GLN A 371 -19.82 23.85 -2.29
C GLN A 371 -19.17 22.72 -3.11
N PHE A 372 -18.19 22.03 -2.54
CA PHE A 372 -17.50 20.94 -3.23
C PHE A 372 -18.40 19.72 -3.43
N MET A 373 -19.19 19.34 -2.41
CA MET A 373 -20.21 18.30 -2.55
C MET A 373 -21.25 18.64 -3.63
N GLU A 374 -21.72 19.89 -3.67
CA GLU A 374 -22.65 20.34 -4.71
C GLU A 374 -22.07 20.21 -6.13
N CYS A 375 -20.80 20.56 -6.34
CA CYS A 375 -20.11 20.39 -7.62
C CYS A 375 -19.96 18.90 -7.99
N LEU A 376 -19.47 18.07 -7.07
CA LEU A 376 -19.25 16.65 -7.34
C LEU A 376 -20.56 15.89 -7.62
N PHE A 377 -21.63 16.20 -6.90
CA PHE A 377 -22.94 15.58 -7.14
C PHE A 377 -23.57 15.99 -8.47
N LYS A 378 -23.28 17.20 -8.99
CA LYS A 378 -23.68 17.60 -10.34
C LYS A 378 -22.93 16.82 -11.42
N GLU A 379 -21.65 16.50 -11.18
CA GLU A 379 -20.80 15.71 -12.09
C GLU A 379 -21.12 14.20 -12.08
N THR A 380 -21.95 13.74 -11.13
CA THR A 380 -22.24 12.31 -10.93
C THR A 380 -23.73 11.96 -10.99
N PRO A 381 -24.43 12.27 -12.11
CA PRO A 381 -25.86 12.02 -12.22
C PRO A 381 -26.17 10.51 -12.19
N GLY A 382 -26.63 10.01 -11.05
CA GLY A 382 -27.21 8.67 -10.92
C GLY A 382 -26.22 7.50 -10.95
N SER A 383 -24.91 7.74 -11.02
CA SER A 383 -23.90 6.67 -10.96
C SER A 383 -23.12 6.73 -9.66
N TRP A 384 -23.08 5.60 -8.95
CA TRP A 384 -22.23 5.42 -7.78
C TRP A 384 -20.76 5.18 -8.15
N GLN A 385 -20.45 4.91 -9.42
CA GLN A 385 -19.08 4.59 -9.88
C GLN A 385 -18.28 5.85 -10.23
N VAL A 386 -18.94 6.85 -10.81
CA VAL A 386 -18.28 8.07 -11.29
C VAL A 386 -17.86 8.91 -10.08
N LEU A 387 -16.58 9.28 -10.00
CA LEU A 387 -15.97 10.06 -8.91
C LEU A 387 -16.28 9.52 -7.49
N CYS A 388 -16.50 8.21 -7.35
CA CYS A 388 -16.97 7.63 -6.09
C CYS A 388 -16.01 7.87 -4.92
N GLY A 389 -14.71 7.82 -5.17
CA GLY A 389 -13.65 8.11 -4.20
C GLY A 389 -13.66 9.57 -3.74
N ALA A 390 -13.83 10.52 -4.66
CA ALA A 390 -13.94 11.94 -4.34
C ALA A 390 -15.19 12.23 -3.51
N ASN A 391 -16.36 11.72 -3.95
CA ASN A 391 -17.64 11.84 -3.24
C ASN A 391 -17.57 11.26 -1.82
N ALA A 392 -17.03 10.04 -1.69
CA ALA A 392 -16.83 9.40 -0.40
C ALA A 392 -15.89 10.21 0.51
N THR A 393 -14.81 10.74 -0.05
CA THR A 393 -13.82 11.49 0.72
C THR A 393 -14.34 12.84 1.20
N VAL A 394 -15.13 13.57 0.40
CA VAL A 394 -15.75 14.84 0.87
C VAL A 394 -16.80 14.59 1.96
N LEU A 395 -17.60 13.52 1.84
CA LEU A 395 -18.54 13.11 2.89
C LEU A 395 -17.80 12.70 4.16
N LEU A 396 -16.70 11.94 4.03
CA LEU A 396 -15.82 11.56 5.13
C LEU A 396 -15.20 12.79 5.82
N ALA A 397 -14.71 13.76 5.05
CA ALA A 397 -14.16 15.01 5.56
C ALA A 397 -15.22 15.83 6.31
N ALA A 398 -16.45 15.91 5.78
CA ALA A 398 -17.55 16.60 6.45
C ALA A 398 -17.97 15.89 7.75
N THR A 399 -18.02 14.55 7.77
CA THR A 399 -18.22 13.78 9.00
C THR A 399 -17.13 14.09 10.03
N ALA A 400 -15.86 14.08 9.61
CA ALA A 400 -14.73 14.38 10.49
C ALA A 400 -14.78 15.82 11.03
N LEU A 401 -15.17 16.80 10.19
CA LEU A 401 -15.27 18.22 10.55
C LEU A 401 -16.27 18.45 11.68
N HIS A 402 -17.50 17.98 11.52
CA HIS A 402 -18.53 18.20 12.52
C HIS A 402 -18.29 17.38 13.80
N ARG A 403 -17.65 16.20 13.69
CA ARG A 403 -17.17 15.47 14.87
C ARG A 403 -16.08 16.23 15.63
N ALA A 404 -15.14 16.85 14.92
CA ALA A 404 -14.09 17.66 15.54
C ALA A 404 -14.68 18.88 16.25
N ARG A 405 -15.64 19.58 15.62
CA ARG A 405 -16.35 20.72 16.23
C ARG A 405 -17.07 20.34 17.52
N LEU A 406 -17.86 19.26 17.48
CA LEU A 406 -18.57 18.76 18.66
C LEU A 406 -17.60 18.29 19.76
N GLY A 407 -16.50 17.62 19.38
CA GLY A 407 -15.46 17.21 20.33
C GLY A 407 -14.79 18.40 21.03
N PHE A 408 -14.47 19.47 20.30
CA PHE A 408 -13.85 20.68 20.84
C PHE A 408 -14.75 21.38 21.87
N GLU A 409 -16.05 21.48 21.59
CA GLU A 409 -17.03 22.14 22.46
C GLU A 409 -17.33 21.35 23.76
N THR A 410 -17.08 20.04 23.77
CA THR A 410 -17.27 19.18 24.96
C THR A 410 -16.09 19.18 25.94
N LEU A 411 -14.97 19.83 25.63
CA LEU A 411 -13.79 19.86 26.50
C LEU A 411 -14.03 20.75 27.74
N PRO A 412 -13.85 20.22 28.97
CA PRO A 412 -13.98 21.02 30.19
C PRO A 412 -12.80 21.98 30.31
N GLY A 413 -13.01 23.26 30.00
CA GLY A 413 -11.96 24.27 30.18
C GLY A 413 -12.00 25.52 29.29
N SER A 414 -12.98 25.68 28.39
CA SER A 414 -13.08 26.93 27.62
C SER A 414 -13.45 28.09 28.57
N PRO A 415 -12.55 29.06 28.83
CA PRO A 415 -12.82 30.14 29.76
C PRO A 415 -13.69 31.17 29.06
N GLY A 416 -15.01 31.07 29.22
CA GLY A 416 -15.93 32.16 28.85
C GLY A 416 -17.28 31.78 28.26
N SER A 417 -17.53 30.53 27.89
CA SER A 417 -18.88 30.10 27.48
C SER A 417 -19.58 29.38 28.64
N ALA A 418 -20.80 29.83 28.96
CA ALA A 418 -21.79 28.98 29.63
C ALA A 418 -21.84 27.59 28.95
N PRO A 419 -22.35 26.53 29.59
CA PRO A 419 -22.59 25.25 28.90
C PRO A 419 -23.54 25.52 27.71
N GLN A 420 -22.96 25.84 26.56
CA GLN A 420 -23.69 25.96 25.32
C GLN A 420 -24.10 24.53 25.02
N GLY A 421 -25.41 24.32 24.87
CA GLY A 421 -25.93 23.03 24.46
C GLY A 421 -25.18 22.52 23.23
N ILE A 422 -25.30 21.21 22.98
CA ILE A 422 -24.73 20.54 21.82
C ILE A 422 -24.99 21.40 20.57
N ASN A 423 -23.96 21.66 19.76
CA ASN A 423 -24.09 22.49 18.56
C ASN A 423 -25.05 21.84 17.56
N GLU A 424 -26.31 22.29 17.62
CA GLU A 424 -27.42 21.74 16.85
C GLU A 424 -27.11 21.74 15.35
N ARG A 425 -26.45 22.79 14.85
CA ARG A 425 -26.05 22.87 13.43
C ARG A 425 -25.16 21.70 13.01
N SER A 426 -24.17 21.37 13.85
CA SER A 426 -23.25 20.25 13.56
C SER A 426 -23.94 18.89 13.70
N VAL A 427 -24.88 18.75 14.63
CA VAL A 427 -25.71 17.54 14.74
C VAL A 427 -26.59 17.37 13.51
N PHE A 428 -27.27 18.44 13.05
CA PHE A 428 -28.08 18.41 11.84
C PHE A 428 -27.24 18.10 10.59
N ALA A 429 -26.06 18.71 10.47
CA ALA A 429 -25.15 18.43 9.37
C ALA A 429 -24.68 16.97 9.37
N LEU A 430 -24.27 16.43 10.52
CA LEU A 430 -23.92 15.00 10.64
C LEU A 430 -25.07 14.08 10.26
N ARG A 431 -26.30 14.36 10.72
CA ARG A 431 -27.50 13.59 10.33
C ARG A 431 -27.71 13.62 8.82
N SER A 432 -27.58 14.80 8.20
CA SER A 432 -27.69 14.96 6.75
C SER A 432 -26.63 14.14 5.99
N ILE A 433 -25.36 14.22 6.42
CA ILE A 433 -24.25 13.48 5.80
C ILE A 433 -24.45 11.98 5.93
N ILE A 434 -24.81 11.49 7.11
CA ILE A 434 -25.08 10.06 7.32
C ILE A 434 -26.23 9.61 6.42
N ASN A 435 -27.32 10.39 6.31
CA ASN A 435 -28.43 10.06 5.39
C ASN A 435 -27.98 10.01 3.93
N MET A 436 -27.12 10.94 3.48
CA MET A 436 -26.55 10.90 2.13
C MET A 436 -25.75 9.61 1.90
N VAL A 437 -24.91 9.21 2.86
CA VAL A 437 -24.14 7.95 2.75
C VAL A 437 -25.06 6.73 2.78
N THR A 438 -26.10 6.75 3.62
CA THR A 438 -27.13 5.71 3.68
C THR A 438 -27.89 5.59 2.36
N ASP A 439 -28.28 6.69 1.72
CA ASP A 439 -28.95 6.70 0.42
C ASP A 439 -28.04 6.15 -0.69
N ILE A 440 -26.75 6.48 -0.66
CA ILE A 440 -25.75 5.89 -1.57
C ILE A 440 -25.67 4.37 -1.36
N CYS A 441 -25.61 3.91 -0.11
CA CYS A 441 -25.60 2.49 0.22
C CYS A 441 -26.88 1.77 -0.21
N LEU A 442 -28.05 2.36 -0.01
CA LEU A 442 -29.34 1.82 -0.46
C LEU A 442 -29.36 1.65 -1.98
N ARG A 443 -28.90 2.66 -2.73
CA ARG A 443 -28.80 2.57 -4.19
C ARG A 443 -27.82 1.50 -4.62
N PHE A 444 -26.68 1.37 -3.94
CA PHE A 444 -25.69 0.33 -4.21
C PHE A 444 -26.24 -1.08 -3.94
N ASN A 445 -26.91 -1.28 -2.80
CA ASN A 445 -27.50 -2.57 -2.43
C ASN A 445 -28.69 -2.94 -3.34
N ALA A 446 -29.37 -1.96 -3.92
CA ALA A 446 -30.43 -2.19 -4.89
C ALA A 446 -29.91 -2.62 -6.28
N LEU A 447 -28.60 -2.54 -6.54
CA LEU A 447 -28.02 -2.99 -7.82
C LEU A 447 -28.06 -4.51 -7.94
N ASP A 448 -28.27 -4.96 -9.18
CA ASP A 448 -27.98 -6.34 -9.58
C ASP A 448 -26.53 -6.71 -9.18
N PRO A 449 -26.29 -7.88 -8.56
CA PRO A 449 -24.95 -8.35 -8.22
C PRO A 449 -23.93 -8.23 -9.37
N ALA A 450 -24.34 -8.42 -10.62
CA ALA A 450 -23.47 -8.30 -11.79
C ALA A 450 -23.03 -6.85 -12.09
N LEU A 451 -23.77 -5.85 -11.59
CA LEU A 451 -23.49 -4.43 -11.79
C LEU A 451 -22.74 -3.80 -10.61
N ARG A 452 -22.57 -4.52 -9.50
CA ARG A 452 -21.82 -4.03 -8.33
C ARG A 452 -20.33 -4.05 -8.63
N ALA A 453 -19.60 -3.10 -8.04
CA ALA A 453 -18.14 -3.13 -8.10
C ALA A 453 -17.64 -4.47 -7.53
N ILE A 454 -16.74 -5.10 -8.28
CA ILE A 454 -15.93 -6.22 -7.79
C ILE A 454 -15.09 -5.74 -6.60
N CYS A 455 -14.56 -4.52 -6.69
CA CYS A 455 -13.74 -3.90 -5.66
C CYS A 455 -14.19 -2.45 -5.42
N VAL A 456 -14.95 -2.21 -4.35
CA VAL A 456 -15.31 -0.85 -3.93
C VAL A 456 -14.04 -0.15 -3.43
N PRO A 457 -13.73 1.09 -3.88
CA PRO A 457 -12.52 1.80 -3.44
C PRO A 457 -12.42 1.95 -1.92
N LEU A 458 -11.21 1.82 -1.38
CA LEU A 458 -10.97 1.95 0.07
C LEU A 458 -11.51 3.28 0.66
N PRO A 459 -11.40 4.45 0.01
CA PRO A 459 -11.98 5.69 0.51
C PRO A 459 -13.49 5.60 0.76
N ALA A 460 -14.22 4.88 -0.11
CA ALA A 460 -15.65 4.61 0.09
C ALA A 460 -15.91 3.69 1.27
N VAL A 461 -15.10 2.63 1.45
CA VAL A 461 -15.21 1.74 2.62
C VAL A 461 -14.99 2.49 3.93
N VAL A 462 -13.97 3.36 3.98
CA VAL A 462 -13.69 4.22 5.14
C VAL A 462 -14.84 5.19 5.39
N CYS A 463 -15.37 5.84 4.35
CA CYS A 463 -16.51 6.74 4.46
C CYS A 463 -17.74 6.06 5.09
N ILE A 464 -18.11 4.87 4.58
CA ILE A 464 -19.26 4.11 5.07
C ILE A 464 -19.05 3.69 6.54
N GLY A 465 -17.84 3.21 6.87
CA GLY A 465 -17.48 2.82 8.23
C GLY A 465 -17.53 3.99 9.22
N GLU A 466 -16.96 5.13 8.86
CA GLU A 466 -16.98 6.34 9.70
C GLU A 466 -18.38 6.95 9.82
N ALA A 467 -19.20 6.89 8.78
CA ALA A 467 -20.61 7.29 8.84
C ALA A 467 -21.39 6.40 9.82
N ALA A 468 -21.17 5.08 9.80
CA ALA A 468 -21.79 4.16 10.74
C ALA A 468 -21.33 4.41 12.19
N ARG A 469 -20.03 4.68 12.42
CA ARG A 469 -19.49 5.10 13.73
C ARG A 469 -20.09 6.44 14.19
N ALA A 470 -20.29 7.39 13.29
CA ALA A 470 -20.92 8.67 13.59
C ALA A 470 -22.40 8.50 13.98
N ALA A 471 -23.14 7.64 13.27
CA ALA A 471 -24.53 7.30 13.59
C ALA A 471 -24.66 6.70 15.00
N LEU A 472 -23.79 5.74 15.35
CA LEU A 472 -23.76 5.17 16.70
C LEU A 472 -23.40 6.20 17.77
N TRP A 473 -22.45 7.08 17.48
CA TRP A 473 -22.07 8.14 18.39
C TRP A 473 -23.23 9.11 18.66
N LEU A 474 -23.94 9.55 17.63
CA LEU A 474 -25.14 10.39 17.76
C LEU A 474 -26.25 9.71 18.58
N ARG A 475 -26.45 8.41 18.40
CA ARG A 475 -27.43 7.63 19.18
C ARG A 475 -27.11 7.60 20.68
N ARG A 476 -25.82 7.61 21.05
CA ARG A 476 -25.38 7.55 22.46
C ARG A 476 -25.59 8.87 23.20
N ILE A 477 -25.55 10.01 22.52
CA ILE A 477 -25.67 11.34 23.16
C ILE A 477 -27.14 11.80 23.39
N GLY A 478 -28.13 10.91 23.20
CA GLY A 478 -29.53 11.17 23.59
C GLY A 478 -30.31 12.06 22.63
N GLU A 479 -29.78 12.33 21.44
CA GLU A 479 -30.41 13.08 20.36
C GLU A 479 -31.47 12.21 19.64
N ASP A 480 -32.68 12.19 20.22
CA ASP A 480 -33.84 11.30 20.01
C ASP A 480 -34.07 10.72 18.59
N ALA A 481 -34.11 9.39 18.55
CA ALA A 481 -35.14 8.53 17.91
C ALA A 481 -35.62 8.76 16.46
N CYS A 482 -34.86 9.41 15.57
CA CYS A 482 -34.93 8.96 14.17
C CYS A 482 -33.97 7.78 14.05
N VAL A 483 -34.52 6.58 13.84
CA VAL A 483 -33.76 5.37 13.53
C VAL A 483 -32.96 5.66 12.26
N MET A 484 -31.76 6.23 12.40
CA MET A 484 -30.80 6.25 11.31
C MET A 484 -30.58 4.78 10.99
N ALA A 485 -31.11 4.33 9.86
CA ALA A 485 -31.00 2.94 9.45
C ALA A 485 -29.50 2.67 9.25
N ILE A 486 -28.89 1.98 10.20
CA ILE A 486 -27.50 1.54 10.11
C ILE A 486 -27.45 0.30 9.20
N GLU A 487 -28.57 -0.39 9.05
CA GLU A 487 -28.74 -1.61 8.27
C GLU A 487 -28.24 -1.49 6.82
N PRO A 488 -28.56 -0.44 6.03
CA PRO A 488 -27.99 -0.26 4.70
C PRO A 488 -26.46 -0.10 4.71
N LEU A 489 -25.92 0.64 5.70
CA LEU A 489 -24.47 0.80 5.86
C LEU A 489 -23.81 -0.55 6.20
N ARG A 490 -24.42 -1.32 7.12
CA ARG A 490 -23.96 -2.65 7.53
C ARG A 490 -23.99 -3.62 6.36
N GLU A 491 -25.06 -3.63 5.57
CA GLU A 491 -25.19 -4.50 4.39
C GLU A 491 -24.08 -4.22 3.36
N THR A 492 -23.81 -2.93 3.07
CA THR A 492 -22.72 -2.55 2.17
C THR A 492 -21.34 -2.92 2.74
N LEU A 493 -21.13 -2.75 4.05
CA LEU A 493 -19.88 -3.18 4.70
C LEU A 493 -19.70 -4.69 4.65
N VAL A 494 -20.75 -5.48 4.86
CA VAL A 494 -20.70 -6.94 4.71
C VAL A 494 -20.37 -7.34 3.27
N TYR A 495 -20.96 -6.67 2.27
CA TYR A 495 -20.62 -6.91 0.87
C TYR A 495 -19.16 -6.59 0.56
N THR A 496 -18.67 -5.43 0.99
CA THR A 496 -17.28 -4.98 0.76
C THR A 496 -16.26 -5.77 1.58
N GLY A 497 -16.69 -6.45 2.65
CA GLY A 497 -15.89 -7.39 3.45
C GLY A 497 -15.26 -8.51 2.64
N LYS A 498 -15.86 -8.89 1.51
CA LYS A 498 -15.27 -9.86 0.56
C LYS A 498 -13.90 -9.43 0.05
N ALA A 499 -13.72 -8.15 -0.23
CA ALA A 499 -12.48 -7.57 -0.73
C ALA A 499 -11.61 -6.99 0.39
N TRP A 500 -12.24 -6.42 1.42
CA TRP A 500 -11.57 -5.62 2.44
C TRP A 500 -11.94 -6.08 3.86
N GLY A 501 -11.00 -6.70 4.55
CA GLY A 501 -11.12 -7.00 5.98
C GLY A 501 -11.35 -5.77 6.87
N LEU A 502 -11.02 -4.56 6.39
CA LEU A 502 -11.38 -3.29 7.04
C LEU A 502 -12.89 -3.11 7.20
N ALA A 503 -13.68 -3.58 6.23
CA ALA A 503 -15.14 -3.51 6.34
C ALA A 503 -15.65 -4.44 7.46
N GLU A 504 -15.06 -5.63 7.61
CA GLU A 504 -15.37 -6.52 8.75
C GLU A 504 -15.00 -5.88 10.09
N TYR A 505 -13.87 -5.16 10.17
CA TYR A 505 -13.50 -4.40 11.36
C TYR A 505 -14.60 -3.38 11.71
N TYR A 506 -15.12 -2.63 10.75
CA TYR A 506 -16.24 -1.72 10.99
C TYR A 506 -17.50 -2.48 11.43
N VAL A 507 -17.89 -3.57 10.76
CA VAL A 507 -19.08 -4.37 11.15
C VAL A 507 -19.00 -4.84 12.60
N ARG A 508 -17.84 -5.32 13.06
CA ARG A 508 -17.63 -5.73 14.46
C ARG A 508 -17.79 -4.58 15.47
N GLN A 509 -17.57 -3.34 15.06
CA GLN A 509 -17.83 -2.17 15.91
C GLN A 509 -19.31 -1.77 15.95
N LEU A 510 -20.12 -2.30 15.03
CA LEU A 510 -21.56 -2.05 14.98
C LEU A 510 -22.38 -3.07 15.78
N GLU A 511 -21.75 -4.15 16.23
CA GLU A 511 -22.31 -5.11 17.20
C GLU A 511 -22.16 -4.56 18.62
#